data_AF-A0A839XKF2-F1
#
_entry.id   AF-A0A839XKF2-F1
#
_cell.length_a   1.000
_cell.length_b   1.000
_cell.length_c   1.000
_cell.angle_alpha   90.00
_cell.angle_beta   90.00
_cell.angle_gamma   90.00
#
_symmetry.space_group_name_H-M   'P 1'
#
loop_
_entity.id
_entity.type
_entity.pdbx_description
1 polymer ?
#
loop_
_entity_poly.entity_id
_entity_poly.type
_entity_poly.pdbx_seq_one_letter_code
_entity_poly.pdbx_strand_id
1 'polypeptide(L)'
;MWKRTAPVAALGMLLLAGCSEVSEISKSVDGAADKASVCGQALGIVDLNPNVDPQQVQSEAADKAQQLRDLAGQAADQDLQQNLTALADGYVELEQQRADRIGDFNQWLQQNLSKLESLRQACM
;
A
#
# COMPACT_ATOMS: atom_id res chain seq x y z
N MET A 1 -47.47 -8.52 32.35
CA MET A 1 -45.99 -8.60 32.21
C MET A 1 -45.66 -8.77 30.74
N TRP A 2 -45.21 -7.70 30.09
CA TRP A 2 -44.66 -7.75 28.72
C TRP A 2 -43.28 -8.38 28.74
N LYS A 3 -43.01 -9.31 27.82
CA LYS A 3 -41.85 -9.20 26.92
C LYS A 3 -42.06 -10.14 25.73
N ARG A 4 -42.23 -9.49 24.59
CA ARG A 4 -42.34 -10.05 23.24
C ARG A 4 -40.94 -10.28 22.67
N THR A 5 -40.86 -11.30 21.81
CA THR A 5 -40.05 -11.44 20.58
C THR A 5 -38.52 -11.55 20.68
N ALA A 6 -38.03 -12.73 20.30
CA ALA A 6 -36.74 -12.92 19.63
C ALA A 6 -36.79 -12.34 18.20
N PRO A 7 -35.63 -11.98 17.64
CA PRO A 7 -35.29 -12.60 16.35
C PRO A 7 -33.85 -13.08 16.25
N VAL A 8 -33.74 -14.18 15.51
CA VAL A 8 -32.54 -14.78 14.92
C VAL A 8 -31.81 -13.75 14.07
N ALA A 9 -30.54 -13.47 14.38
CA ALA A 9 -29.60 -12.82 13.48
C ALA A 9 -28.82 -13.90 12.73
N ALA A 10 -29.38 -14.35 11.60
CA ALA A 10 -28.62 -14.94 10.52
C ALA A 10 -28.38 -13.82 9.49
N LEU A 11 -27.13 -13.66 9.04
CA LEU A 11 -26.69 -13.20 7.70
C LEU A 11 -25.32 -12.52 7.81
N GLY A 12 -24.32 -13.14 7.19
CA GLY A 12 -22.98 -12.57 7.06
C GLY A 12 -21.96 -13.49 6.41
N MET A 13 -22.36 -14.29 5.40
CA MET A 13 -21.40 -14.78 4.41
C MET A 13 -21.20 -13.65 3.41
N LEU A 14 -20.20 -12.80 3.63
CA LEU A 14 -19.74 -11.87 2.61
C LEU A 14 -18.61 -12.55 1.84
N LEU A 15 -18.93 -12.78 0.57
CA LEU A 15 -18.07 -13.33 -0.47
C LEU A 15 -16.92 -12.33 -0.70
N LEU A 16 -15.71 -12.67 -0.23
CA LEU A 16 -14.48 -11.99 -0.65
C LEU A 16 -14.15 -12.44 -2.08
N ALA A 17 -14.87 -11.89 -3.05
CA ALA A 17 -14.59 -12.05 -4.47
C ALA A 17 -14.64 -10.67 -5.13
N GLY A 18 -13.45 -10.11 -5.40
CA GLY A 18 -13.27 -8.96 -6.28
C GLY A 18 -12.75 -7.72 -5.56
N CYS A 19 -11.52 -7.34 -5.88
CA CYS A 19 -10.97 -6.02 -5.63
C CYS A 19 -11.76 -4.97 -6.42
N SER A 20 -12.98 -4.58 -5.99
CA SER A 20 -13.77 -3.49 -6.58
C SER A 20 -14.95 -3.09 -5.68
N GLU A 21 -14.72 -2.77 -4.41
CA GLU A 21 -15.72 -2.02 -3.63
C GLU A 21 -15.00 -1.01 -2.72
N VAL A 22 -14.60 0.11 -3.33
CA VAL A 22 -14.20 1.33 -2.63
C VAL A 22 -15.44 2.19 -2.50
N SER A 23 -16.10 2.12 -1.35
CA SER A 23 -16.75 3.26 -0.68
C SER A 23 -17.49 2.77 0.56
N GLU A 24 -17.41 3.57 1.62
CA GLU A 24 -18.17 3.48 2.86
C GLU A 24 -17.63 2.61 4.00
N ILE A 25 -16.50 3.02 4.59
CA ILE A 25 -16.43 3.11 6.07
C ILE A 25 -15.75 4.44 6.40
N SER A 26 -16.57 5.46 6.63
CA SER A 26 -16.12 6.76 7.14
C SER A 26 -16.27 6.81 8.66
N LYS A 27 -15.24 7.39 9.29
CA LYS A 27 -15.15 7.95 10.65
C LYS A 27 -14.38 7.11 11.67
N SER A 28 -13.05 7.18 11.60
CA SER A 28 -12.23 7.29 12.80
C SER A 28 -11.74 8.73 12.94
N VAL A 29 -12.23 9.41 13.97
CA VAL A 29 -11.77 10.72 14.41
C VAL A 29 -10.49 10.49 15.21
N ASP A 30 -9.32 10.74 14.62
CA ASP A 30 -8.08 11.18 15.29
C ASP A 30 -6.92 11.25 14.28
N GLY A 31 -6.74 12.39 13.59
CA GLY A 31 -5.49 12.85 12.95
C GLY A 31 -4.78 12.02 11.86
N ALA A 32 -4.96 10.70 11.84
CA ALA A 32 -4.31 9.75 10.95
C ALA A 32 -5.29 9.26 9.88
N ALA A 33 -4.78 9.02 8.67
CA ALA A 33 -5.61 8.51 7.59
C ALA A 33 -5.96 7.04 7.85
N ASP A 34 -7.21 6.65 7.61
CA ASP A 34 -7.65 5.27 7.76
C ASP A 34 -6.84 4.34 6.83
N LYS A 35 -6.54 3.13 7.32
CA LYS A 35 -5.70 2.12 6.65
C LYS A 35 -6.03 1.92 5.17
N ALA A 36 -7.32 1.87 4.82
CA ALA A 36 -7.77 1.72 3.43
C ALA A 36 -7.39 2.91 2.54
N SER A 37 -7.47 4.15 3.05
CA SER A 37 -7.06 5.35 2.32
C SER A 37 -5.55 5.37 2.09
N VAL A 38 -4.78 5.03 3.12
CA VAL A 38 -3.32 4.94 3.04
C VAL A 38 -2.90 3.86 2.04
N CYS A 39 -3.49 2.67 2.12
CA CYS A 39 -3.23 1.59 1.19
C CYS A 39 -3.59 1.93 -0.26
N GLY A 40 -4.73 2.60 -0.50
CA GLY A 40 -5.09 3.06 -1.84
C GLY A 40 -4.08 4.04 -2.43
N GLN A 41 -3.63 5.00 -1.64
CA GLN A 41 -2.59 5.95 -2.06
C GLN A 41 -1.25 5.25 -2.31
N ALA A 42 -0.84 4.34 -1.42
CA ALA A 42 0.42 3.62 -1.51
C ALA A 42 0.50 2.77 -2.78
N LEU A 43 -0.56 2.03 -3.09
CA LEU A 43 -0.65 1.20 -4.29
C LEU A 43 -0.69 2.05 -5.58
N GLY A 44 -1.17 3.29 -5.51
CA GLY A 44 -1.11 4.24 -6.62
C GLY A 44 0.29 4.83 -6.84
N ILE A 45 1.08 5.00 -5.77
CA ILE A 45 2.47 5.48 -5.85
C ILE A 45 3.39 4.38 -6.41
N VAL A 46 3.17 3.13 -5.97
CA VAL A 46 3.98 1.97 -6.36
C VAL A 46 3.39 1.26 -7.58
N ASP A 47 3.54 1.89 -8.75
CA ASP A 47 3.23 1.27 -10.05
C ASP A 47 4.44 0.49 -10.58
N LEU A 48 4.74 -0.64 -9.93
CA LEU A 48 5.77 -1.57 -10.38
C LEU A 48 5.12 -2.72 -11.16
N ASN A 49 5.28 -2.69 -12.48
CA ASN A 49 4.87 -3.76 -13.39
C ASN A 49 6.09 -4.30 -14.19
N PRO A 50 6.04 -5.52 -14.75
CA PRO A 50 7.21 -6.12 -15.41
C PRO A 50 7.64 -5.43 -16.71
N ASN A 51 6.90 -4.42 -17.19
CA ASN A 51 7.19 -3.68 -18.42
C ASN A 51 7.53 -2.19 -18.15
N VAL A 52 7.78 -1.81 -16.89
CA VAL A 52 8.17 -0.43 -16.56
C VAL A 52 9.50 -0.04 -17.20
N ASP A 53 9.60 1.22 -17.61
CA ASP A 53 10.84 1.79 -18.11
C ASP A 53 11.81 2.09 -16.94
N PRO A 54 13.00 1.47 -16.88
CA PRO A 54 13.97 1.72 -15.80
C PRO A 54 14.36 3.19 -15.66
N GLN A 55 14.45 3.92 -16.77
CA GLN A 55 14.85 5.32 -16.78
C GLN A 55 13.74 6.20 -16.19
N GLN A 56 12.49 5.89 -16.52
CA GLN A 56 11.33 6.57 -15.93
C GLN A 56 11.27 6.32 -14.42
N VAL A 57 11.32 5.05 -13.99
CA VAL A 57 11.24 4.70 -12.57
C VAL A 57 12.35 5.35 -11.76
N GLN A 58 13.57 5.40 -12.31
CA GLN A 58 14.68 6.11 -11.67
C GLN A 58 14.43 7.63 -11.59
N SER A 59 13.95 8.25 -12.68
CA SER A 59 13.67 9.70 -12.68
C SER A 59 12.60 10.12 -11.67
N GLU A 60 11.66 9.22 -11.37
CA GLU A 60 10.58 9.42 -10.40
C GLU A 60 10.92 8.91 -8.99
N ALA A 61 12.09 8.29 -8.80
CA ALA A 61 12.40 7.55 -7.58
C ALA A 61 12.43 8.43 -6.33
N ALA A 62 13.05 9.61 -6.42
CA ALA A 62 13.09 10.57 -5.31
C ALA A 62 11.68 11.03 -4.89
N ASP A 63 10.83 11.35 -5.86
CA ASP A 63 9.47 11.80 -5.61
C ASP A 63 8.61 10.69 -5.01
N LYS A 64 8.73 9.45 -5.51
CA LYS A 64 8.03 8.28 -4.96
C LYS A 64 8.49 7.95 -3.55
N ALA A 65 9.80 8.02 -3.28
CA ALA A 65 10.34 7.83 -1.94
C ALA A 65 9.76 8.85 -0.94
N GLN A 66 9.68 10.13 -1.33
CA GLN A 66 9.12 11.16 -0.47
C GLN A 66 7.63 10.93 -0.21
N GLN A 67 6.84 10.66 -1.25
CA GLN A 67 5.40 10.38 -1.11
C GLN A 67 5.13 9.18 -0.19
N LEU A 68 5.93 8.11 -0.30
CA LEU A 68 5.81 6.94 0.57
C LEU A 68 6.17 7.25 2.03
N ARG A 69 7.16 8.10 2.28
CA ARG A 69 7.51 8.55 3.65
C ARG A 69 6.44 9.44 4.26
N ASP A 70 5.91 10.37 3.48
CA ASP A 70 4.81 11.24 3.91
C ASP A 70 3.57 10.40 4.24
N LEU A 71 3.31 9.37 3.45
CA LEU A 71 2.21 8.44 3.66
C LEU A 71 2.44 7.53 4.86
N ALA A 72 3.68 7.09 5.10
CA ALA A 72 4.06 6.37 6.32
C ALA A 72 3.81 7.24 7.56
N GLY A 73 4.18 8.52 7.54
CA GLY A 73 3.91 9.45 8.64
C GLY A 73 2.43 9.66 8.95
N GLN A 74 1.54 9.37 8.00
CA GLN A 74 0.09 9.48 8.14
C GLN A 74 -0.58 8.16 8.56
N ALA A 75 0.12 7.03 8.44
CA ALA A 75 -0.42 5.72 8.77
C ALA A 75 -0.48 5.54 10.30
N ALA A 76 -1.63 5.14 10.85
CA ALA A 76 -1.73 4.76 12.27
C ALA A 76 -1.20 3.35 12.55
N ASP A 77 -1.18 2.49 11.54
CA ASP A 77 -0.79 1.09 11.63
C ASP A 77 0.74 0.94 11.50
N GLN A 78 1.38 0.35 12.50
CA GLN A 78 2.83 0.23 12.57
C GLN A 78 3.41 -0.69 11.48
N ASP A 79 2.68 -1.73 11.08
CA ASP A 79 3.13 -2.63 10.02
C ASP A 79 3.05 -1.92 8.66
N LEU A 80 2.00 -1.12 8.44
CA LEU A 80 1.86 -0.28 7.26
C LEU A 80 2.98 0.78 7.18
N GLN A 81 3.28 1.45 8.30
CA GLN A 81 4.41 2.39 8.39
C GLN A 81 5.74 1.74 7.95
N GLN A 82 6.02 0.53 8.45
CA GLN A 82 7.24 -0.20 8.12
C GLN A 82 7.29 -0.60 6.64
N ASN A 83 6.20 -1.10 6.09
CA ASN A 83 6.12 -1.50 4.68
C ASN A 83 6.31 -0.29 3.74
N LEU A 84 5.67 0.84 4.04
CA LEU A 84 5.81 2.07 3.27
C LEU A 84 7.23 2.63 3.33
N THR A 85 7.84 2.64 4.52
CA THR A 85 9.23 3.08 4.69
C THR A 85 10.19 2.17 3.94
N ALA A 86 9.99 0.84 4.00
CA ALA A 86 10.84 -0.12 3.29
C ALA A 86 10.77 0.03 1.77
N LEU A 87 9.60 0.38 1.22
CA LEU A 87 9.43 0.72 -0.19
C LEU A 87 10.12 2.04 -0.53
N ALA A 88 9.96 3.07 0.32
CA ALA A 88 10.63 4.36 0.13
C ALA A 88 12.15 4.22 0.07
N ASP A 89 12.72 3.42 0.96
CA ASP A 89 14.17 3.16 0.98
C ASP A 89 14.64 2.40 -0.25
N GLY A 90 13.79 1.53 -0.81
CA GLY A 90 14.03 0.92 -2.12
C GLY A 90 14.16 1.98 -3.22
N TYR A 91 13.25 2.95 -3.29
CA TYR A 91 13.36 4.02 -4.28
C TYR A 91 14.58 4.92 -4.06
N VAL A 92 14.98 5.20 -2.81
CA VAL A 92 16.23 5.93 -2.53
C VAL A 92 17.46 5.14 -3.01
N GLU A 93 17.48 3.83 -2.79
CA GLU A 93 18.55 2.98 -3.31
C GLU A 93 18.62 3.05 -4.85
N LEU A 94 17.48 3.05 -5.54
CA LEU A 94 17.42 3.18 -6.99
C LEU A 94 17.92 4.55 -7.49
N GLU A 95 17.60 5.62 -6.77
CA GLU A 95 18.07 6.98 -7.09
C GLU A 95 19.60 7.08 -7.00
N GLN A 96 20.19 6.45 -5.99
CA GLN A 96 21.64 6.44 -5.77
C GLN A 96 22.39 5.54 -6.76
N GLN A 97 21.73 4.52 -7.28
CA GLN A 97 22.27 3.65 -8.31
C GLN A 97 22.20 4.33 -9.68
N ARG A 98 23.05 3.92 -10.62
CA ARG A 98 22.92 4.32 -12.03
C ARG A 98 22.07 3.26 -12.74
N ALA A 99 20.82 3.57 -13.12
CA ALA A 99 19.88 2.60 -13.70
C ALA A 99 20.33 2.06 -15.07
N ASP A 100 21.37 2.66 -15.66
CA ASP A 100 22.08 2.21 -16.86
C ASP A 100 22.70 0.80 -16.71
N ARG A 101 22.77 0.24 -15.50
CA ARG A 101 23.08 -1.18 -15.29
C ARG A 101 21.80 -2.00 -15.15
N ILE A 102 21.28 -2.48 -16.29
CA ILE A 102 20.06 -3.32 -16.39
C ILE A 102 20.02 -4.48 -15.37
N GLY A 103 21.18 -5.06 -15.01
CA GLY A 103 21.26 -6.10 -13.98
C GLY A 103 20.89 -5.62 -12.57
N ASP A 104 21.27 -4.39 -12.21
CA ASP A 104 20.99 -3.78 -10.91
C ASP A 104 19.49 -3.44 -10.80
N PHE A 105 18.87 -2.97 -11.90
CA PHE A 105 17.44 -2.66 -11.96
C PHE A 105 16.54 -3.88 -11.79
N ASN A 106 16.83 -4.99 -12.49
CA ASN A 106 16.02 -6.20 -12.37
C ASN A 106 16.05 -6.77 -10.95
N GLN A 107 17.21 -6.76 -10.30
CA GLN A 107 17.32 -7.18 -8.91
C GLN A 107 16.52 -6.26 -7.99
N TRP A 108 16.67 -4.95 -8.16
CA TRP A 108 15.89 -3.95 -7.43
C TRP A 108 14.38 -4.15 -7.61
N LEU A 109 13.92 -4.39 -8.85
CA LEU A 109 12.50 -4.60 -9.15
C LEU A 109 11.96 -5.83 -8.43
N GLN A 110 12.68 -6.96 -8.47
CA GLN A 110 12.26 -8.19 -7.76
C GLN A 110 12.16 -7.97 -6.25
N GLN A 111 13.11 -7.26 -5.66
CA GLN A 111 13.09 -6.94 -4.23
C GLN A 111 11.89 -6.05 -3.88
N ASN A 112 11.60 -5.04 -4.69
CA ASN A 112 10.48 -4.13 -4.43
C ASN A 112 9.12 -4.73 -4.75
N LEU A 113 9.02 -5.68 -5.68
CA LEU A 113 7.82 -6.50 -5.88
C LEU A 113 7.50 -7.35 -4.64
N SER A 114 8.52 -7.91 -3.97
CA SER A 114 8.34 -8.63 -2.70
C SER A 114 7.84 -7.69 -1.60
N LYS A 115 8.43 -6.50 -1.47
CA LYS A 115 7.96 -5.47 -0.51
C LYS A 115 6.53 -5.00 -0.81
N LEU A 116 6.18 -4.86 -2.09
CA LEU A 116 4.83 -4.51 -2.51
C LEU A 116 3.83 -5.61 -2.16
N GLU A 117 4.21 -6.89 -2.22
CA GLU A 117 3.38 -7.99 -1.75
C GLU A 117 3.18 -7.93 -0.23
N SER A 118 4.23 -7.63 0.54
CA SER A 118 4.10 -7.39 1.99
C SER A 118 3.19 -6.21 2.31
N LEU A 119 3.28 -5.11 1.54
CA LEU A 119 2.36 -3.98 1.64
C LEU A 119 0.91 -4.42 1.37
N ARG A 120 0.67 -5.22 0.31
CA ARG A 120 -0.68 -5.73 -0.01
C ARG A 120 -1.24 -6.59 1.12
N GLN A 121 -0.43 -7.46 1.71
CA GLN A 121 -0.83 -8.28 2.85
C GLN A 121 -1.12 -7.42 4.09
N ALA A 122 -0.27 -6.43 4.35
CA ALA A 122 -0.49 -5.46 5.41
C ALA A 122 -1.76 -4.63 5.18
N CYS A 123 -2.20 -4.46 3.94
CA CYS A 123 -3.41 -3.71 3.59
C CYS A 123 -4.73 -4.47 3.72
N MET A 124 -4.70 -5.79 3.95
CA MET A 124 -5.88 -6.62 4.18
C MET A 124 -6.33 -6.64 5.65
#